data_AF-A0A1Q9CIV9-F1
#
_entry.id   AF-A0A1Q9CIV9-F1
#
_cell.length_a   1.000
_cell.length_b   1.000
_cell.length_c   1.000
_cell.angle_alpha   90.00
_cell.angle_beta   90.00
_cell.angle_gamma   90.00
#
_symmetry.space_group_name_H-M   'P 1'
#
loop_
_entity.id
_entity.type
_entity.pdbx_description
1 polymer ?
#
loop_
_entity_poly.entity_id
_entity_poly.type
_entity_poly.pdbx_seq_one_letter_code
_entity_poly.pdbx_strand_id
1 'polypeptide(L)'
;MLCAVDPGAEEAMLPQPVLCKRSSAAPRRFLYHPLQLNLPASVLKLQWGTSSGLLLTRRRQMSDDTGPREPVLRHMDWTRAMGNHQREEQLRAFLAEYPADLRRKVCDMEQALLSKDFNRLQEAAQQVMGSSSFVAATQLHDLAMELEEAIDLETGSIPDKTARVVQEARELEQELVGAGFVPQDSPELKMESRERSSPSQKEEGSKLVASLHSDWARHQASPGSSQQACQN
;
A
#
# COMPACT_ATOMS: atom_id res chain seq x y z
N MET A 1 20.42 0.94 70.79
CA MET A 1 19.17 0.28 70.34
C MET A 1 19.39 -0.16 68.91
N LEU A 2 19.42 -1.47 68.71
CA LEU A 2 19.63 -2.13 67.42
C LEU A 2 18.26 -2.30 66.76
N CYS A 3 18.12 -1.84 65.51
CA CYS A 3 17.04 -2.26 64.63
C CYS A 3 17.68 -2.84 63.36
N ALA A 4 17.61 -4.16 63.28
CA ALA A 4 17.80 -4.95 62.07
C ALA A 4 16.42 -5.17 61.44
N VAL A 5 16.27 -5.00 60.12
CA VAL A 5 15.20 -5.60 59.30
C VAL A 5 15.74 -5.80 57.86
N ASP A 6 15.40 -6.98 57.33
CA ASP A 6 15.79 -7.74 56.13
C ASP A 6 16.09 -7.04 54.78
N PRO A 7 17.06 -7.56 54.01
CA PRO A 7 17.05 -7.53 52.55
C PRO A 7 16.45 -8.83 51.98
N GLY A 8 15.12 -8.88 51.82
CA GLY A 8 14.44 -9.87 51.00
C GLY A 8 14.50 -9.47 49.53
N ALA A 9 15.63 -9.73 48.87
CA ALA A 9 15.74 -9.59 47.42
C ALA A 9 15.07 -10.79 46.76
N GLU A 10 13.80 -10.61 46.35
CA GLU A 10 13.15 -11.51 45.40
C GLU A 10 13.88 -11.42 44.06
N GLU A 11 14.69 -12.45 43.81
CA GLU A 11 15.31 -12.75 42.54
C GLU A 11 14.19 -13.06 41.53
N ALA A 12 13.71 -12.01 40.85
CA ALA A 12 12.77 -12.13 39.76
C ALA A 12 13.41 -12.96 38.65
N MET A 13 12.99 -14.22 38.59
CA MET A 13 13.39 -15.21 37.60
C MET A 13 13.04 -14.68 36.20
N LEU A 14 14.04 -14.08 35.55
CA LEU A 14 13.92 -13.59 34.18
C LEU A 14 13.62 -14.78 33.26
N PRO A 15 12.59 -14.70 32.41
CA PRO A 15 12.30 -15.75 31.44
C PRO A 15 13.48 -15.86 30.47
N GLN A 16 14.06 -17.06 30.40
CA GLN A 16 15.11 -17.44 29.46
C GLN A 16 14.69 -17.08 28.03
N PRO A 17 15.58 -16.49 27.21
CA PRO A 17 15.28 -16.23 25.81
C PRO A 17 15.10 -17.57 25.08
N VAL A 18 13.88 -17.84 24.67
CA VAL A 18 13.60 -18.91 23.71
C VAL A 18 14.32 -18.57 22.41
N LEU A 19 15.42 -19.26 22.16
CA LEU A 19 16.13 -19.29 20.88
C LEU A 19 15.15 -19.76 19.80
N CYS A 20 14.47 -18.81 19.16
CA CYS A 20 13.75 -19.03 17.92
C CYS A 20 14.74 -19.54 16.89
N LYS A 21 14.68 -20.84 16.61
CA LYS A 21 15.37 -21.47 15.49
C LYS A 21 14.95 -20.74 14.22
N ARG A 22 15.81 -19.84 13.71
CA ARG A 22 15.69 -19.22 12.39
C ARG A 22 15.59 -20.35 11.37
N SER A 23 14.37 -20.64 10.94
CA SER A 23 14.11 -21.51 9.79
C SER A 23 14.51 -20.71 8.56
N SER A 24 15.70 -21.02 8.04
CA SER A 24 16.23 -20.47 6.79
C SER A 24 15.32 -20.89 5.64
N ALA A 25 14.28 -20.09 5.37
CA ALA A 25 13.49 -20.19 4.16
C ALA A 25 14.30 -19.53 3.05
N ALA A 26 14.76 -20.35 2.11
CA ALA A 26 15.54 -19.90 0.97
C ALA A 26 14.80 -18.79 0.19
N PRO A 27 15.51 -17.74 -0.26
CA PRO A 27 14.90 -16.63 -0.97
C PRO A 27 14.31 -17.11 -2.30
N ARG A 28 12.99 -16.91 -2.47
CA ARG A 28 12.30 -17.11 -3.76
C ARG A 28 12.81 -16.06 -4.75
N ARG A 29 13.81 -16.44 -5.55
CA ARG A 29 14.25 -15.69 -6.72
C ARG A 29 13.08 -15.59 -7.70
N PHE A 30 12.41 -14.44 -7.73
CA PHE A 30 11.50 -14.07 -8.81
C PHE A 30 12.35 -13.79 -10.06
N LEU A 31 12.46 -14.79 -10.92
CA LEU A 31 13.02 -14.64 -12.26
C LEU A 31 12.02 -13.84 -13.11
N TYR A 32 12.23 -12.54 -13.21
CA TYR A 32 11.57 -11.71 -14.22
C TYR A 32 12.06 -12.14 -15.60
N HIS A 33 11.21 -12.84 -16.36
CA HIS A 33 11.42 -13.10 -17.77
C HIS A 33 10.93 -11.89 -18.59
N PRO A 34 11.82 -11.13 -19.28
CA PRO A 34 11.38 -10.13 -20.22
C PRO A 34 10.79 -10.82 -21.46
N LEU A 35 9.47 -10.68 -21.66
CA LEU A 35 8.81 -11.10 -22.88
C LEU A 35 9.26 -10.20 -24.04
N GLN A 36 10.17 -10.70 -24.88
CA GLN A 36 10.48 -10.06 -26.16
C GLN A 36 9.34 -10.31 -27.15
N LEU A 37 8.49 -9.30 -27.34
CA LEU A 37 7.51 -9.27 -28.43
C LEU A 37 8.22 -8.89 -29.74
N ASN A 38 8.52 -9.92 -30.53
CA ASN A 38 9.02 -9.78 -31.89
C ASN A 38 7.82 -9.58 -32.84
N LEU A 39 7.50 -8.32 -33.16
CA LEU A 39 6.45 -7.96 -34.11
C LEU A 39 7.07 -7.78 -35.51
N PRO A 40 6.58 -8.48 -36.55
CA PRO A 40 7.10 -8.34 -37.90
C PRO A 40 6.67 -7.01 -38.52
N ALA A 41 7.67 -6.24 -38.98
CA ALA A 41 7.48 -5.07 -39.82
C ALA A 41 6.92 -5.49 -41.18
N SER A 42 5.61 -5.41 -41.36
CA SER A 42 4.97 -5.63 -42.66
C SER A 42 4.05 -4.46 -43.01
N VAL A 43 4.60 -3.59 -43.85
CA VAL A 43 3.98 -3.00 -45.05
C VAL A 43 2.56 -2.46 -44.87
N LEU A 44 2.45 -1.14 -44.64
CA LEU A 44 1.29 -0.36 -45.06
C LEU A 44 1.76 0.80 -45.95
N LYS A 45 1.76 0.56 -47.27
CA LYS A 45 1.72 1.61 -48.29
C LYS A 45 0.29 2.14 -48.34
N LEU A 46 0.02 3.26 -47.66
CA LEU A 46 -1.21 4.02 -47.83
C LEU A 46 -1.01 5.09 -48.89
N GLN A 47 -1.71 4.89 -50.01
CA GLN A 47 -1.76 5.72 -51.20
C GLN A 47 -2.66 6.92 -50.92
N TRP A 48 -2.10 8.13 -51.01
CA TRP A 48 -2.82 9.38 -50.82
C TRP A 48 -3.61 9.73 -52.09
N GLY A 49 -4.92 9.53 -52.04
CA GLY A 49 -5.86 9.99 -53.07
C GLY A 49 -6.29 11.42 -52.77
N THR A 50 -5.93 12.35 -53.65
CA THR A 50 -6.44 13.71 -53.68
C THR A 50 -7.85 13.72 -54.26
N SER A 51 -8.82 14.25 -53.53
CA SER A 51 -10.07 14.75 -54.12
C SER A 51 -10.68 15.84 -53.27
N SER A 52 -10.57 17.05 -53.83
CA SER A 52 -11.24 18.28 -53.43
C SER A 52 -12.76 18.17 -53.58
N GLY A 53 -13.50 18.73 -52.62
CA GLY A 53 -14.96 18.83 -52.71
C GLY A 53 -15.56 19.64 -51.57
N LEU A 54 -15.62 20.95 -51.77
CA LEU A 54 -16.24 21.99 -50.93
C LEU A 54 -17.68 21.64 -50.49
N LEU A 55 -18.00 21.79 -49.21
CA LEU A 55 -19.22 22.44 -48.69
C LEU A 55 -18.97 22.91 -47.25
N LEU A 56 -18.82 24.23 -47.07
CA LEU A 56 -18.72 24.88 -45.76
C LEU A 56 -20.04 24.74 -44.99
N THR A 57 -20.11 23.76 -44.08
CA THR A 57 -20.99 23.87 -42.92
C THR A 57 -20.16 24.38 -41.76
N ARG A 58 -20.57 25.53 -41.21
CA ARG A 58 -20.02 26.23 -40.07
C ARG A 58 -20.19 25.37 -38.80
N ARG A 59 -19.43 24.28 -38.71
CA ARG A 59 -19.31 23.42 -37.54
C ARG A 59 -18.63 24.27 -36.47
N ARG A 60 -19.39 24.68 -35.44
CA ARG A 60 -18.81 25.23 -34.21
C ARG A 60 -17.67 24.30 -33.80
N GLN A 61 -16.44 24.78 -33.92
CA GLN A 61 -15.30 24.25 -33.19
C GLN A 61 -15.62 24.51 -31.72
N MET A 62 -16.40 23.61 -31.12
CA MET A 62 -16.25 23.31 -29.71
C MET A 62 -14.88 22.66 -29.62
N SER A 63 -13.85 23.49 -29.46
CA SER A 63 -12.57 23.04 -28.94
C SER A 63 -12.85 22.62 -27.50
N ASP A 64 -13.46 21.45 -27.34
CA ASP A 64 -13.28 20.67 -26.14
C ASP A 64 -11.80 20.30 -26.13
N ASP A 65 -11.00 21.26 -25.67
CA ASP A 65 -9.64 21.11 -25.16
C ASP A 65 -9.72 20.30 -23.84
N THR A 66 -10.47 19.22 -23.88
CA THR A 66 -10.53 18.15 -22.89
C THR A 66 -9.57 17.06 -23.36
N GLY A 67 -8.35 17.46 -23.74
CA GLY A 67 -7.24 16.54 -23.61
C GLY A 67 -7.21 16.04 -22.16
N PRO A 68 -6.85 14.77 -21.90
CA PRO A 68 -6.70 14.27 -20.55
C PRO A 68 -5.70 15.17 -19.83
N ARG A 69 -6.18 16.04 -18.96
CA ARG A 69 -5.31 16.89 -18.15
C ARG A 69 -4.52 15.96 -17.24
N GLU A 70 -3.21 16.15 -17.22
CA GLU A 70 -2.34 15.45 -16.29
C GLU A 70 -2.83 15.73 -14.86
N PRO A 71 -3.10 14.69 -14.05
CA PRO A 71 -3.50 14.88 -12.68
C PRO A 71 -2.31 15.47 -11.91
N VAL A 72 -2.55 16.58 -11.21
CA VAL A 72 -1.54 17.19 -10.34
C VAL A 72 -1.55 16.41 -9.02
N LEU A 73 -0.59 15.50 -8.87
CA LEU A 73 -0.40 14.66 -7.70
C LEU A 73 0.90 15.08 -6.98
N ARG A 74 0.84 15.38 -5.69
CA ARG A 74 1.94 15.83 -4.83
C ARG A 74 2.87 14.69 -4.45
N HIS A 75 2.30 13.53 -4.13
CA HIS A 75 3.08 12.38 -3.64
C HIS A 75 3.51 11.44 -4.78
N MET A 76 3.24 11.80 -6.03
CA MET A 76 3.50 10.96 -7.19
C MET A 76 3.98 11.80 -8.38
N ASP A 77 5.15 11.46 -8.94
CA ASP A 77 5.63 12.08 -10.17
C ASP A 77 4.97 11.41 -11.39
N TRP A 78 3.94 12.06 -11.94
CA TRP A 78 3.21 11.55 -13.10
C TRP A 78 4.10 11.29 -14.31
N THR A 79 5.07 12.18 -14.58
CA THR A 79 5.95 12.07 -15.75
C THR A 79 6.85 10.85 -15.62
N ARG A 80 7.41 10.65 -14.42
CA ARG A 80 8.26 9.49 -14.14
C ARG A 80 7.47 8.19 -14.11
N ALA A 81 6.26 8.20 -13.54
CA ALA A 81 5.35 7.04 -13.58
C ALA A 81 5.03 6.66 -15.03
N MET A 82 4.72 7.64 -15.88
CA MET A 82 4.53 7.44 -17.32
C MET A 82 5.78 6.88 -18.02
N GLY A 83 6.99 7.18 -17.54
CA GLY A 83 8.21 6.56 -18.05
C GLY A 83 8.37 5.08 -17.66
N ASN A 84 7.84 4.68 -16.51
CA ASN A 84 7.85 3.29 -16.03
C ASN A 84 6.84 2.41 -16.78
N HIS A 85 5.77 3.02 -17.30
CA HIS A 85 4.70 2.34 -18.03
C HIS A 85 4.83 2.61 -19.53
N GLN A 86 4.62 1.61 -20.39
CA GLN A 86 4.74 1.83 -21.84
C GLN A 86 3.58 2.68 -22.42
N ARG A 87 2.47 2.80 -21.68
CA ARG A 87 1.23 3.46 -22.10
C ARG A 87 0.49 4.06 -20.92
N GLU A 88 -0.18 5.20 -21.14
CA GLU A 88 -0.95 5.89 -20.11
C GLU A 88 -2.13 5.05 -19.60
N GLU A 89 -2.80 4.33 -20.49
CA GLU A 89 -3.94 3.50 -20.12
C GLU A 89 -3.54 2.37 -19.16
N GLN A 90 -2.31 1.86 -19.27
CA GLN A 90 -1.78 0.85 -18.36
C GLN A 90 -1.49 1.44 -16.97
N LEU A 91 -0.91 2.65 -16.92
CA LEU A 91 -0.70 3.35 -15.65
C LEU A 91 -2.04 3.65 -14.98
N ARG A 92 -3.02 4.18 -15.72
CA ARG A 92 -4.35 4.47 -15.16
C ARG A 92 -5.07 3.22 -14.66
N ALA A 93 -4.99 2.11 -15.39
CA ALA A 93 -5.56 0.84 -14.96
C ALA A 93 -4.89 0.34 -13.67
N PHE A 94 -3.56 0.43 -13.58
CA PHE A 94 -2.82 0.08 -12.37
C PHE A 94 -3.20 0.98 -11.19
N LEU A 95 -3.27 2.29 -11.41
CA LEU A 95 -3.64 3.27 -10.38
C LEU A 95 -5.09 3.10 -9.90
N ALA A 96 -5.98 2.50 -10.67
CA ALA A 96 -7.33 2.20 -10.22
C ALA A 96 -7.35 1.11 -9.12
N GLU A 97 -6.41 0.16 -9.14
CA GLU A 97 -6.31 -0.92 -8.14
C GLU A 97 -5.36 -0.57 -6.99
N TYR A 98 -4.40 0.32 -7.26
CA TYR A 98 -3.31 0.64 -6.34
C TYR A 98 -3.75 1.14 -4.95
N PRO A 99 -4.78 2.02 -4.78
CA PRO A 99 -5.23 2.45 -3.47
C PRO A 99 -5.68 1.30 -2.55
N ALA A 100 -6.39 0.32 -3.11
CA ALA A 100 -6.85 -0.84 -2.34
C ALA A 100 -5.68 -1.74 -1.92
N ASP A 101 -4.72 -1.95 -2.81
CA ASP A 101 -3.49 -2.70 -2.52
C ASP A 101 -2.62 -1.99 -1.47
N LEU A 102 -2.49 -0.67 -1.57
CA LEU A 102 -1.74 0.16 -0.63
C LEU A 102 -2.37 0.12 0.77
N ARG A 103 -3.70 0.24 0.87
CA ARG A 103 -4.44 0.10 2.13
C ARG A 103 -4.21 -1.26 2.79
N ARG A 104 -4.17 -2.34 2.00
CA ARG A 104 -3.87 -3.69 2.51
C ARG A 104 -2.48 -3.74 3.12
N LYS A 105 -1.46 -3.25 2.40
CA LYS A 105 -0.06 -3.23 2.90
C LYS A 105 0.09 -2.39 4.17
N VAL A 106 -0.58 -1.24 4.24
CA VAL A 106 -0.61 -0.41 5.47
C VAL A 106 -1.19 -1.19 6.65
N CYS A 107 -2.31 -1.89 6.45
CA CYS A 107 -2.90 -2.74 7.49
C CYS A 107 -1.95 -3.85 7.93
N ASP A 108 -1.26 -4.50 6.99
CA ASP A 108 -0.27 -5.54 7.27
C ASP A 108 0.90 -5.00 8.11
N MET A 109 1.39 -3.79 7.80
CA MET A 109 2.45 -3.12 8.57
C MET A 109 2.00 -2.80 10.01
N GLU A 110 0.80 -2.23 10.18
CA GLU A 110 0.25 -1.92 11.51
C GLU A 110 0.06 -3.19 12.35
N GLN A 111 -0.45 -4.27 11.74
CA GLN A 111 -0.60 -5.56 12.42
C GLN A 111 0.75 -6.19 12.80
N ALA A 112 1.72 -6.17 11.89
CA ALA A 112 3.06 -6.69 12.16
C ALA A 112 3.77 -5.92 13.28
N LEU A 113 3.58 -4.60 13.33
CA LEU A 113 4.10 -3.76 14.42
C LEU A 113 3.45 -4.11 15.77
N LEU A 114 2.13 -4.29 15.80
CA LEU A 114 1.38 -4.67 17.01
C LEU A 114 1.79 -6.05 17.54
N SER A 115 2.02 -7.03 16.66
CA SER A 115 2.48 -8.36 17.03
C SER A 115 3.99 -8.45 17.28
N LYS A 116 4.74 -7.36 17.02
CA LYS A 116 6.21 -7.31 17.05
C LYS A 116 6.86 -8.34 16.11
N ASP A 117 6.20 -8.67 15.00
CA ASP A 117 6.73 -9.54 13.96
C ASP A 117 7.51 -8.73 12.93
N PHE A 118 8.78 -8.45 13.26
CA PHE A 118 9.64 -7.62 12.41
C PHE A 118 9.95 -8.23 11.04
N ASN A 119 9.88 -9.56 10.89
CA ASN A 119 10.05 -10.20 9.59
C ASN A 119 8.86 -9.86 8.68
N ARG A 120 7.63 -9.96 9.20
CA ARG A 120 6.43 -9.54 8.44
C ARG A 120 6.43 -8.04 8.15
N LEU A 121 6.88 -7.22 9.10
CA LEU A 121 6.98 -5.78 8.89
C LEU A 121 7.97 -5.46 7.75
N GLN A 122 9.11 -6.15 7.72
CA GLN A 122 10.09 -6.01 6.64
C GLN A 122 9.51 -6.42 5.29
N GLU A 123 8.82 -7.58 5.21
CA GLU A 123 8.17 -8.03 3.98
C GLU A 123 7.14 -7.00 3.47
N ALA A 124 6.32 -6.45 4.37
CA ALA A 124 5.35 -5.42 4.02
C ALA A 124 6.03 -4.11 3.57
N ALA A 125 7.09 -3.67 4.25
CA ALA A 125 7.89 -2.51 3.85
C ALA A 125 8.50 -2.68 2.46
N GLN A 126 9.08 -3.85 2.17
CA GLN A 126 9.67 -4.16 0.87
C GLN A 126 8.62 -4.18 -0.26
N GLN A 127 7.40 -4.66 0.01
CA GLN A 127 6.28 -4.59 -0.94
C GLN A 127 5.85 -3.13 -1.21
N VAL A 128 5.82 -2.29 -0.17
CA VAL A 128 5.55 -0.85 -0.33
C VAL A 128 6.66 -0.19 -1.14
N MET A 129 7.93 -0.45 -0.83
CA MET A 129 9.10 0.07 -1.53
C MET A 129 9.08 -0.28 -3.03
N GLY A 130 8.84 -1.55 -3.37
CA GLY A 130 8.79 -1.99 -4.77
C GLY A 130 7.64 -1.36 -5.55
N SER A 131 6.46 -1.29 -4.92
CA SER A 131 5.27 -0.76 -5.59
C SER A 131 5.25 0.76 -5.72
N SER A 132 5.77 1.49 -4.73
CA SER A 132 5.94 2.96 -4.77
C SER A 132 6.94 3.40 -5.84
N SER A 133 8.03 2.64 -6.04
CA SER A 133 8.98 2.88 -7.13
C SER A 133 8.30 2.80 -8.51
N PHE A 134 7.40 1.83 -8.68
CA PHE A 134 6.70 1.62 -9.95
C PHE A 134 5.77 2.79 -10.32
N VAL A 135 5.07 3.36 -9.34
CA VAL A 135 4.23 4.55 -9.51
C VAL A 135 5.00 5.87 -9.34
N ALA A 136 6.32 5.82 -9.17
CA ALA A 136 7.16 6.99 -8.93
C ALA A 136 6.77 7.85 -7.70
N ALA A 137 6.26 7.20 -6.64
CA ALA A 137 6.03 7.81 -5.33
C ALA A 137 7.34 7.84 -4.52
N THR A 138 8.24 8.77 -4.87
CA THR A 138 9.63 8.80 -4.39
C THR A 138 9.73 8.91 -2.86
N GLN A 139 8.93 9.79 -2.23
CA GLN A 139 8.95 9.97 -0.78
C GLN A 139 8.51 8.71 -0.03
N LEU A 140 7.45 8.04 -0.49
CA LEU A 140 7.00 6.77 0.08
C LEU A 140 8.06 5.67 -0.09
N HIS A 141 8.73 5.62 -1.24
CA HIS A 141 9.82 4.69 -1.51
C HIS A 141 11.00 4.88 -0.52
N ASP A 142 11.45 6.13 -0.36
CA ASP A 142 12.57 6.46 0.52
C ASP A 142 12.25 6.13 1.99
N LEU A 143 11.03 6.45 2.45
CA LEU A 143 10.58 6.10 3.81
C LEU A 143 10.50 4.58 4.04
N ALA A 144 10.05 3.82 3.04
CA ALA A 144 9.99 2.36 3.14
C ALA A 144 11.38 1.73 3.19
N MET A 145 12.33 2.25 2.39
CA MET A 145 13.74 1.86 2.43
C MET A 145 14.37 2.20 3.79
N GLU A 146 14.14 3.41 4.31
CA GLU A 146 14.59 3.83 5.65
C GLU A 146 14.06 2.94 6.79
N LEU A 147 12.88 2.34 6.61
CA LEU A 147 12.29 1.40 7.56
C LEU A 147 12.91 0.00 7.42
N GLU A 148 13.10 -0.49 6.20
CA GLU A 148 13.79 -1.77 5.94
C GLU A 148 15.21 -1.76 6.54
N GLU A 149 15.98 -0.71 6.29
CA GLU A 149 17.32 -0.53 6.87
C GLU A 149 17.30 -0.49 8.41
N ALA A 150 16.30 0.18 9.00
CA ALA A 150 16.16 0.25 10.46
C ALA A 150 15.84 -1.12 11.09
N ILE A 151 15.08 -1.96 10.39
CA ILE A 151 14.79 -3.33 10.81
C ILE A 151 16.04 -4.21 10.69
N ASP A 152 16.74 -4.14 9.55
CA ASP A 152 17.94 -4.95 9.30
C ASP A 152 19.09 -4.63 10.27
N LEU A 153 19.26 -3.37 10.61
CA LEU A 153 20.29 -2.90 11.52
C LEU A 153 19.84 -2.93 12.98
N GLU A 154 18.56 -3.20 13.27
CA GLU A 154 17.95 -3.08 14.60
C GLU A 154 18.24 -1.70 15.24
N THR A 155 18.20 -0.62 14.45
CA THR A 155 18.56 0.74 14.88
C THR A 155 17.43 1.75 14.70
N GLY A 156 17.41 2.75 15.58
CA GLY A 156 16.40 3.80 15.56
C GLY A 156 15.03 3.35 16.08
N SER A 157 14.04 4.24 15.97
CA SER A 157 12.67 3.96 16.39
C SER A 157 11.87 3.36 15.24
N ILE A 158 11.82 2.02 15.18
CA ILE A 158 11.01 1.27 14.20
C ILE A 158 9.53 1.72 14.24
N PRO A 159 8.88 1.94 15.40
CA PRO A 159 7.50 2.42 15.44
C PRO A 159 7.33 3.80 14.77
N ASP A 160 8.23 4.74 15.02
CA ASP A 160 8.14 6.09 14.43
C ASP A 160 8.35 6.06 12.92
N LYS A 161 9.30 5.25 12.44
CA LYS A 161 9.52 5.04 11.00
C LYS A 161 8.32 4.37 10.34
N THR A 162 7.75 3.36 10.97
CA THR A 162 6.52 2.70 10.49
C THR A 162 5.37 3.70 10.41
N ALA A 163 5.18 4.54 11.42
CA ALA A 163 4.15 5.58 11.43
C ALA A 163 4.32 6.58 10.27
N ARG A 164 5.56 6.97 9.95
CA ARG A 164 5.85 7.85 8.79
C ARG A 164 5.47 7.20 7.46
N VAL A 165 5.84 5.92 7.25
CA VAL A 165 5.48 5.18 6.02
C VAL A 165 3.96 5.06 5.90
N VAL A 166 3.28 4.70 6.99
CA VAL A 166 1.81 4.57 7.02
C VAL A 166 1.13 5.89 6.71
N GLN A 167 1.61 7.00 7.28
CA GLN A 167 1.04 8.32 7.04
C GLN A 167 1.19 8.72 5.57
N GLU A 168 2.39 8.61 5.02
CA GLU A 168 2.67 8.91 3.61
C GLU A 168 1.81 8.06 2.66
N ALA A 169 1.70 6.75 2.93
CA ALA A 169 0.88 5.85 2.15
C ALA A 169 -0.60 6.24 2.16
N ARG A 170 -1.12 6.68 3.31
CA ARG A 170 -2.51 7.16 3.42
C ARG A 170 -2.74 8.49 2.70
N GLU A 171 -1.77 9.40 2.73
CA GLU A 171 -1.86 10.67 1.99
C GLU A 171 -1.86 10.42 0.48
N LEU A 172 -0.99 9.53 -0.02
CA LEU A 172 -0.98 9.10 -1.41
C LEU A 172 -2.29 8.40 -1.79
N GLU A 173 -2.82 7.51 -0.95
CA GLU A 173 -4.10 6.83 -1.19
C GLU A 173 -5.24 7.85 -1.35
N GLN A 174 -5.36 8.80 -0.42
CA GLN A 174 -6.38 9.85 -0.45
C GLN A 174 -6.26 10.71 -1.70
N GLU A 175 -5.03 11.03 -2.11
CA GLU A 175 -4.77 11.82 -3.30
C GLU A 175 -5.20 11.10 -4.59
N LEU A 176 -4.89 9.81 -4.71
CA LEU A 176 -5.30 8.99 -5.84
C LEU A 176 -6.83 8.85 -5.92
N VAL A 177 -7.48 8.61 -4.77
CA VAL A 177 -8.95 8.55 -4.68
C VAL A 177 -9.56 9.91 -5.06
N GLY A 178 -8.99 11.02 -4.58
CA GLY A 178 -9.44 12.37 -4.90
C GLY A 178 -9.27 12.74 -6.37
N ALA A 179 -8.27 12.19 -7.04
CA ALA A 179 -8.07 12.31 -8.49
C ALA A 179 -8.98 11.39 -9.32
N GLY A 180 -9.82 10.58 -8.68
CA GLY A 180 -10.78 9.69 -9.35
C GLY A 180 -10.20 8.33 -9.74
N PHE A 181 -9.02 7.96 -9.24
CA PHE A 181 -8.47 6.59 -9.36
C PHE A 181 -9.08 5.66 -8.31
N VAL A 182 -10.42 5.61 -8.28
CA VAL A 182 -11.14 4.66 -7.45
C VAL A 182 -11.29 3.39 -8.28
N PRO A 183 -11.12 2.18 -7.68
CA PRO A 183 -11.59 0.98 -8.33
C PRO A 183 -13.05 1.26 -8.70
N GLN A 184 -13.36 1.31 -10.00
CA GLN A 184 -14.76 1.24 -10.36
C GLN A 184 -15.19 -0.10 -9.83
N ASP A 185 -15.95 -0.11 -8.74
CA ASP A 185 -16.54 -1.30 -8.14
C ASP A 185 -17.13 -2.07 -9.30
N SER A 186 -16.38 -3.05 -9.80
CA SER A 186 -16.69 -3.66 -11.09
C SER A 186 -18.04 -4.31 -10.86
N PRO A 187 -19.13 -3.78 -11.43
CA PRO A 187 -20.46 -4.27 -11.10
C PRO A 187 -20.69 -5.71 -11.62
N GLU A 188 -19.66 -6.31 -12.21
CA GLU A 188 -19.64 -7.56 -12.94
C GLU A 188 -19.48 -8.83 -12.08
N LEU A 189 -19.69 -8.76 -10.77
CA LEU A 189 -19.97 -9.95 -9.95
C LEU A 189 -21.31 -9.88 -9.22
N LYS A 190 -22.29 -9.13 -9.76
CA LYS A 190 -23.72 -9.30 -9.38
C LYS A 190 -24.47 -10.31 -10.24
N MET A 191 -23.85 -10.95 -11.22
CA MET A 191 -24.49 -11.95 -12.08
C MET A 191 -23.55 -13.13 -12.36
N GLU A 192 -23.50 -14.11 -11.45
CA GLU A 192 -23.78 -15.52 -11.77
C GLU A 192 -23.86 -16.39 -10.50
N SER A 193 -24.52 -15.90 -9.45
CA SER A 193 -25.13 -16.79 -8.43
C SER A 193 -26.53 -17.20 -8.87
N ARG A 194 -26.71 -17.50 -10.16
CA ARG A 194 -27.91 -18.13 -10.68
C ARG A 194 -27.83 -19.61 -10.34
N GLU A 195 -28.40 -19.94 -9.19
CA GLU A 195 -29.17 -21.17 -8.99
C GLU A 195 -28.48 -22.47 -9.43
N ARG A 196 -27.42 -22.88 -8.72
CA ARG A 196 -27.26 -24.33 -8.46
C ARG A 196 -27.64 -24.62 -7.03
N SER A 197 -28.95 -24.74 -6.87
CA SER A 197 -29.59 -25.55 -5.85
C SER A 197 -28.79 -26.83 -5.60
N SER A 198 -28.24 -26.97 -4.41
CA SER A 198 -28.00 -28.28 -3.82
C SER A 198 -28.16 -28.17 -2.30
N PRO A 199 -29.05 -28.97 -1.71
CA PRO A 199 -29.52 -28.76 -0.35
C PRO A 199 -28.63 -29.49 0.67
N SER A 200 -28.66 -28.95 1.89
CA SER A 200 -28.66 -29.71 3.14
C SER A 200 -27.41 -30.53 3.46
N GLN A 201 -26.62 -30.09 4.46
CA GLN A 201 -26.76 -30.60 5.83
C GLN A 201 -25.71 -30.03 6.79
N LYS A 202 -26.20 -29.71 7.99
CA LYS A 202 -25.57 -29.64 9.33
C LYS A 202 -24.70 -28.43 9.69
N GLU A 203 -25.41 -27.49 10.31
CA GLU A 203 -24.96 -26.61 11.38
C GLU A 203 -24.16 -27.35 12.46
N GLU A 204 -23.05 -26.76 12.91
CA GLU A 204 -22.81 -26.40 14.32
C GLU A 204 -21.44 -25.72 14.44
N GLY A 205 -21.41 -24.50 14.99
CA GLY A 205 -20.18 -23.90 15.54
C GLY A 205 -19.71 -22.58 14.92
N SER A 206 -20.42 -21.48 15.19
CA SER A 206 -19.84 -20.13 15.03
C SER A 206 -20.51 -19.14 15.97
N LYS A 207 -19.87 -18.90 17.13
CA LYS A 207 -20.33 -17.90 18.12
C LYS A 207 -19.20 -17.11 18.82
N LEU A 208 -17.96 -17.13 18.34
CA LEU A 208 -16.82 -16.58 19.12
C LEU A 208 -16.03 -15.41 18.52
N VAL A 209 -16.37 -14.87 17.35
CA VAL A 209 -15.48 -13.90 16.65
C VAL A 209 -15.98 -12.44 16.66
N ALA A 210 -17.10 -12.13 17.32
CA ALA A 210 -17.70 -10.78 17.28
C ALA A 210 -17.20 -9.82 18.39
N SER A 211 -16.35 -10.26 19.33
CA SER A 211 -16.07 -9.46 20.54
C SER A 211 -14.78 -8.62 20.51
N LEU A 212 -13.92 -8.71 19.48
CA LEU A 212 -12.58 -8.11 19.51
C LEU A 212 -12.45 -6.71 18.85
N HIS A 213 -13.51 -6.18 18.24
CA HIS A 213 -13.42 -4.97 17.40
C HIS A 213 -13.71 -3.63 18.13
N SER A 214 -14.02 -3.63 19.43
CA SER A 214 -14.54 -2.43 20.14
C SER A 214 -13.52 -1.61 20.93
N ASP A 215 -12.29 -2.09 21.16
CA ASP A 215 -11.35 -1.44 22.10
C ASP A 215 -10.37 -0.43 21.46
N TRP A 216 -10.23 -0.40 20.13
CA TRP A 216 -9.25 0.47 19.44
C TRP A 216 -9.64 1.97 19.45
N ALA A 217 -10.93 2.30 19.42
CA ALA A 217 -11.39 3.69 19.31
C ALA A 217 -11.14 4.54 20.59
N ARG A 218 -10.76 3.93 21.72
CA ARG A 218 -10.63 4.62 23.00
C ARG A 218 -9.22 5.19 23.27
N HIS A 219 -8.20 4.80 22.50
CA HIS A 219 -6.80 5.18 22.77
C HIS A 219 -6.24 6.34 21.94
N GLN A 220 -6.96 6.85 20.93
CA GLN A 220 -6.51 8.00 20.11
C GLN A 220 -6.97 9.37 20.63
N ALA A 221 -7.81 9.44 21.67
CA ALA A 221 -8.33 10.69 22.22
C ALA A 221 -7.72 11.04 23.59
N SER A 222 -6.41 11.33 23.65
CA SER A 222 -5.84 12.10 24.77
C SER A 222 -4.43 12.65 24.46
N PRO A 223 -4.29 13.89 23.95
CA PRO A 223 -3.05 14.62 24.06
C PRO A 223 -3.01 15.25 25.47
N GLY A 224 -2.40 14.54 26.41
CA GLY A 224 -2.11 15.03 27.75
C GLY A 224 -1.10 16.19 27.68
N SER A 225 -1.63 17.40 27.86
CA SER A 225 -0.88 18.62 28.12
C SER A 225 -0.11 18.50 29.43
N SER A 226 1.20 18.30 29.37
CA SER A 226 2.12 18.44 30.50
C SER A 226 3.43 19.07 30.03
N GLN A 227 3.36 20.36 29.65
CA GLN A 227 4.53 21.24 29.75
C GLN A 227 4.61 21.72 31.20
N GLN A 228 5.33 20.95 32.00
CA GLN A 228 5.71 21.30 33.35
C GLN A 228 6.84 22.33 33.27
N ALA A 229 6.54 23.54 33.75
CA ALA A 229 7.47 24.63 33.93
C ALA A 229 8.59 24.24 34.90
N CYS A 230 9.82 24.21 34.39
CA CYS A 230 11.04 24.32 35.17
C CYS A 230 11.77 25.57 34.68
N GLN A 231 11.43 26.74 35.20
CA GLN A 231 12.32 27.90 35.18
C GLN A 231 12.24 28.63 36.51
N ASN A 232 13.43 28.90 37.03
CA ASN A 232 13.78 29.52 38.31
C ASN A 232 13.29 30.96 38.46
#